data_AF-A0A1F5G8V1-F1
#
_entry.id   AF-A0A1F5G8V1-F1
#
_cell.length_a   1.000
_cell.length_b   1.000
_cell.length_c   1.000
_cell.angle_alpha   90.00
_cell.angle_beta   90.00
_cell.angle_gamma   90.00
#
_symmetry.space_group_name_H-M   'P 1'
#
loop_
_entity.id
_entity.type
_entity.pdbx_description
1 polymer ?
#
loop_
_entity_poly.entity_id
_entity_poly.type
_entity_poly.pdbx_seq_one_letter_code
_entity_poly.pdbx_strand_id
1 'polypeptide(L)'
;MKMKLKILQFLHLIIFLAGITIVVILHIKTTNFWDFLRLPKLIVDLDPFFGSGWPASLHVYQAILVFAMIVALINGLGTFFYRRKIWRMLSDLLSFLGVLIIWPASLFLLYTLASAENLDSQNIQTIVIYFGLTLFIAALDLVTWFVDEKSFIKRTRMH
;
A
#
# COMPACT_ATOMS: atom_id res chain seq x y z
N MET A 1 16.26 13.28 -15.12
CA MET A 1 15.73 12.49 -13.98
C MET A 1 16.82 11.54 -13.54
N LYS A 2 17.20 11.52 -12.25
CA LYS A 2 18.23 10.60 -11.75
C LYS A 2 17.73 9.15 -11.94
N MET A 3 18.63 8.24 -12.33
CA MET A 3 18.29 6.83 -12.60
C MET A 3 17.55 6.17 -11.44
N LYS A 4 17.94 6.47 -10.20
CA LYS A 4 17.31 5.97 -8.97
C LYS A 4 15.81 6.27 -8.89
N LEU A 5 15.42 7.49 -9.26
CA LEU A 5 14.02 7.90 -9.23
C LEU A 5 13.19 7.21 -10.31
N LYS A 6 13.76 6.99 -11.51
CA LYS A 6 13.08 6.25 -12.57
C LYS A 6 12.71 4.83 -12.11
N ILE A 7 13.64 4.18 -11.41
CA ILE A 7 13.45 2.81 -10.90
C ILE A 7 12.32 2.81 -9.87
N LEU A 8 12.31 3.75 -8.93
CA LEU A 8 11.24 3.85 -7.92
C LEU A 8 9.88 4.06 -8.58
N GLN A 9 9.75 5.00 -9.50
CA GLN A 9 8.49 5.25 -10.21
C GLN A 9 8.04 4.04 -11.01
N PHE A 10 8.98 3.35 -11.68
CA PHE A 10 8.65 2.13 -12.40
C PHE A 10 8.17 1.00 -11.47
N LEU A 11 8.75 0.87 -10.27
CA LEU A 11 8.27 -0.07 -9.25
C LEU A 11 6.84 0.24 -8.81
N HIS A 12 6.49 1.52 -8.59
CA HIS A 12 5.10 1.89 -8.27
C HIS A 12 4.15 1.54 -9.41
N LEU A 13 4.57 1.74 -10.66
CA LEU A 13 3.76 1.36 -11.82
C LEU A 13 3.54 -0.16 -11.87
N ILE A 14 4.57 -0.98 -11.59
CA ILE A 14 4.43 -2.43 -11.50
C ILE A 14 3.46 -2.80 -10.38
N ILE A 15 3.59 -2.21 -9.18
CA ILE A 15 2.71 -2.47 -8.04
C ILE A 15 1.27 -2.11 -8.39
N PHE A 16 1.04 -0.97 -9.04
CA PHE A 16 -0.29 -0.57 -9.49
C PHE A 16 -0.89 -1.59 -10.47
N LEU A 17 -0.13 -2.00 -11.49
CA LEU A 17 -0.61 -2.97 -12.47
C LEU A 17 -0.90 -4.33 -11.82
N ALA A 18 0.02 -4.83 -11.01
CA ALA A 18 -0.13 -6.09 -10.29
C ALA A 18 -1.33 -6.06 -9.32
N GLY A 19 -1.50 -4.96 -8.58
CA GLY A 19 -2.61 -4.77 -7.64
C GLY A 19 -3.97 -4.80 -8.34
N ILE A 20 -4.13 -4.06 -9.44
CA ILE A 20 -5.36 -4.10 -10.24
C ILE A 20 -5.61 -5.51 -10.78
N THR A 21 -4.58 -6.16 -11.32
CA THR A 21 -4.70 -7.52 -11.85
C THR A 21 -5.15 -8.51 -10.77
N ILE A 22 -4.57 -8.44 -9.56
CA ILE A 22 -4.97 -9.30 -8.43
C ILE A 22 -6.43 -9.03 -8.04
N VAL A 23 -6.83 -7.77 -7.87
CA VAL A 23 -8.21 -7.41 -7.51
C VAL A 23 -9.21 -7.94 -8.55
N VAL A 24 -8.91 -7.77 -9.84
CA VAL A 24 -9.76 -8.27 -10.93
C VAL A 24 -9.81 -9.79 -10.95
N ILE A 25 -8.68 -10.48 -10.80
CA ILE A 25 -8.62 -11.95 -10.75
C ILE A 25 -9.46 -12.48 -9.57
N LEU A 26 -9.31 -11.88 -8.39
CA LEU A 26 -10.07 -12.28 -7.20
C LEU A 26 -11.57 -12.02 -7.35
N HIS A 27 -11.96 -11.02 -8.13
CA HIS A 27 -13.37 -10.76 -8.44
C HIS A 27 -13.96 -11.77 -9.43
N ILE A 28 -13.18 -12.24 -10.40
CA ILE A 28 -13.64 -13.18 -11.45
C ILE A 28 -13.54 -14.63 -10.98
N LYS A 29 -12.49 -15.00 -10.23
CA LYS A 29 -12.20 -16.38 -9.82
C LYS A 29 -12.45 -16.57 -8.33
N THR A 30 -13.54 -17.27 -8.02
CA THR A 30 -13.95 -17.58 -6.64
C THR A 30 -13.35 -18.89 -6.08
N THR A 31 -12.35 -19.49 -6.74
CA THR A 31 -11.71 -20.75 -6.30
C THR A 31 -10.90 -20.63 -5.00
N ASN A 32 -10.88 -21.70 -4.20
CA ASN A 32 -10.27 -21.76 -2.85
C ASN A 32 -8.76 -21.48 -2.81
N PHE A 33 -8.02 -21.73 -3.91
CA PHE A 33 -6.55 -21.59 -3.92
C PHE A 33 -6.08 -20.17 -3.59
N TRP A 34 -6.86 -19.15 -3.92
CA TRP A 34 -6.52 -17.74 -3.70
C TRP A 34 -7.16 -17.15 -2.44
N ASP A 35 -7.75 -17.98 -1.57
CA ASP A 35 -8.46 -17.47 -0.41
C ASP A 35 -7.55 -16.80 0.62
N PHE A 36 -6.23 -17.08 0.59
CA PHE A 36 -5.23 -16.37 1.38
C PHE A 36 -5.00 -14.91 0.90
N LEU A 37 -5.48 -14.54 -0.29
CA LEU A 37 -5.51 -13.16 -0.77
C LEU A 37 -6.87 -12.50 -0.51
N ARG A 38 -7.83 -13.19 0.12
CA ARG A 38 -9.15 -12.63 0.40
C ARG A 38 -9.18 -11.99 1.78
N LEU A 39 -8.62 -10.79 1.87
CA LEU A 39 -8.69 -9.99 3.09
C LEU A 39 -10.12 -9.80 3.66
N PRO A 40 -11.22 -9.73 2.87
CA PRO A 40 -12.55 -9.65 3.43
C PRO A 40 -12.91 -10.82 4.36
N LYS A 41 -12.46 -12.04 4.05
CA LYS A 41 -12.68 -13.21 4.92
C LYS A 41 -11.92 -13.05 6.24
N LEU A 42 -10.65 -12.64 6.17
CA LEU A 42 -9.85 -12.34 7.35
C LEU A 42 -10.53 -11.29 8.25
N ILE A 43 -11.10 -10.23 7.67
CA ILE A 43 -11.79 -9.18 8.44
C ILE A 43 -13.04 -9.73 9.14
N VAL A 44 -13.77 -10.66 8.51
CA VAL A 44 -14.92 -11.32 9.14
C VAL A 44 -14.47 -12.23 10.29
N ASP A 45 -13.40 -13.00 10.08
CA ASP A 45 -12.88 -13.92 11.09
C ASP A 45 -12.27 -13.17 12.30
N LEU A 46 -11.77 -11.96 12.08
CA LEU A 46 -11.24 -11.06 13.10
C LEU A 46 -12.29 -10.14 13.74
N ASP A 47 -13.59 -10.31 13.45
CA ASP A 47 -14.68 -9.50 14.02
C ASP A 47 -14.54 -9.22 15.53
N PRO A 48 -14.20 -10.21 16.38
CA PRO A 48 -14.05 -9.97 17.83
C PRO A 48 -12.94 -8.99 18.21
N PHE A 49 -11.95 -8.76 17.33
CA PHE A 49 -10.85 -7.83 17.55
C PHE A 49 -11.20 -6.39 17.10
N PHE A 50 -12.30 -6.19 16.39
CA PHE A 50 -12.72 -4.88 15.90
C PHE A 50 -13.77 -4.25 16.81
N GLY A 51 -13.46 -3.09 17.40
CA GLY A 51 -14.40 -2.36 18.25
C GLY A 51 -15.68 -1.87 17.55
N SER A 52 -15.69 -1.79 16.21
CA SER A 52 -16.82 -1.31 15.40
C SER A 52 -17.49 -2.39 14.53
N GLY A 53 -17.09 -3.66 14.67
CA GLY A 53 -17.55 -4.77 13.84
C GLY A 53 -16.96 -4.83 12.43
N TRP A 54 -17.06 -5.99 11.80
CA TRP A 54 -16.43 -6.33 10.52
C TRP A 54 -16.89 -5.50 9.31
N PRO A 55 -18.15 -5.00 9.18
CA PRO A 55 -18.53 -4.21 8.00
C PRO A 55 -17.82 -2.87 7.94
N ALA A 56 -17.67 -2.19 9.09
CA ALA A 56 -16.95 -0.93 9.17
C ALA A 56 -15.46 -1.13 8.86
N SER A 57 -14.85 -2.17 9.43
CA SER A 57 -13.45 -2.54 9.17
C SER A 57 -13.20 -2.87 7.70
N LEU A 58 -14.17 -3.53 7.04
CA LEU A 58 -14.08 -3.83 5.61
C LEU A 58 -14.06 -2.54 4.76
N HIS A 59 -14.90 -1.57 5.08
CA HIS A 59 -14.89 -0.27 4.38
C HIS A 59 -13.60 0.51 4.62
N VAL A 60 -13.07 0.50 5.83
CA VAL A 60 -11.77 1.12 6.14
C VAL A 60 -10.66 0.47 5.31
N TYR A 61 -10.63 -0.86 5.24
CA TYR A 61 -9.68 -1.57 4.39
C TYR A 61 -9.83 -1.19 2.91
N GLN A 62 -11.05 -1.18 2.37
CA GLN A 62 -11.30 -0.80 0.99
C GLN A 62 -10.81 0.62 0.70
N ALA A 63 -11.03 1.56 1.63
CA ALA A 63 -10.54 2.92 1.51
C ALA A 63 -8.99 2.98 1.49
N ILE A 64 -8.33 2.23 2.38
CA ILE A 64 -6.85 2.12 2.40
C ILE A 64 -6.33 1.52 1.09
N LEU A 65 -6.95 0.45 0.59
CA LEU A 65 -6.58 -0.19 -0.67
C LEU A 65 -6.69 0.78 -1.84
N VAL A 66 -7.85 1.43 -2.00
CA VAL A 66 -8.06 2.43 -3.07
C VAL A 66 -7.04 3.56 -2.96
N PHE A 67 -6.79 4.05 -1.75
CA PHE A 67 -5.78 5.07 -1.50
C PHE A 67 -4.38 4.61 -1.93
N ALA A 68 -3.94 3.41 -1.52
CA ALA A 68 -2.65 2.85 -1.91
C ALA A 68 -2.52 2.69 -3.44
N MET A 69 -3.60 2.30 -4.12
CA MET A 69 -3.62 2.20 -5.58
C MET A 69 -3.50 3.58 -6.25
N ILE A 70 -4.11 4.62 -5.69
CA ILE A 70 -3.97 6.00 -6.18
C ILE A 70 -2.54 6.51 -5.99
N VAL A 71 -1.94 6.26 -4.82
CA VAL A 71 -0.53 6.62 -4.54
C VAL A 71 0.40 5.92 -5.54
N ALA A 72 0.25 4.60 -5.70
CA ALA A 72 1.04 3.82 -6.66
C ALA A 72 0.86 4.32 -8.10
N LEU A 73 -0.37 4.66 -8.52
CA LEU A 73 -0.61 5.21 -9.84
C LEU A 73 0.08 6.56 -10.03
N ILE A 74 -0.07 7.50 -9.09
CA ILE A 74 0.47 8.86 -9.24
C ILE A 74 2.00 8.84 -9.19
N ASN A 75 2.59 8.07 -8.28
CA ASN A 75 4.04 7.85 -8.24
C ASN A 75 4.52 7.13 -9.52
N GLY A 76 3.77 6.15 -10.01
CA GLY A 76 4.05 5.44 -11.26
C GLY A 76 4.04 6.34 -12.51
N LEU A 77 3.04 7.22 -12.61
CA LEU A 77 2.91 8.22 -13.68
C LEU A 77 4.05 9.26 -13.66
N GLY A 78 4.74 9.39 -12.53
CA GLY A 78 6.02 10.11 -12.44
C GLY A 78 6.99 9.70 -13.55
N THR A 79 7.02 8.42 -13.94
CA THR A 79 7.90 7.91 -15.01
C THR A 79 7.82 8.73 -16.30
N PHE A 80 6.62 9.23 -16.62
CA PHE A 80 6.34 10.01 -17.82
C PHE A 80 6.34 11.52 -17.56
N PHE A 81 5.78 11.96 -16.42
CA PHE A 81 5.43 13.36 -16.20
C PHE A 81 6.31 14.12 -15.19
N TYR A 82 7.32 13.49 -14.59
CA TYR A 82 8.13 14.07 -13.51
C TYR A 82 8.89 15.37 -13.87
N ARG A 83 8.98 15.72 -15.16
CA ARG A 83 9.55 17.01 -15.58
C ARG A 83 8.73 18.21 -15.07
N ARG A 84 7.42 18.03 -14.87
CA ARG A 84 6.48 19.08 -14.46
C ARG A 84 6.54 19.27 -12.94
N LYS A 85 6.55 20.53 -12.48
CA LYS A 85 6.62 20.88 -11.03
C LYS A 85 5.47 20.28 -10.22
N ILE A 86 4.25 20.34 -10.75
CA ILE A 86 3.04 19.83 -10.10
C ILE A 86 3.15 18.33 -9.79
N TRP A 87 3.61 17.53 -10.76
CA TRP A 87 3.76 16.08 -10.59
C TRP A 87 4.76 15.70 -9.51
N ARG A 88 5.85 16.46 -9.38
CA ARG A 88 6.83 16.26 -8.31
C ARG A 88 6.24 16.55 -6.93
N MET A 89 5.48 17.64 -6.82
CA MET A 89 4.79 17.99 -5.57
C MET A 89 3.75 16.95 -5.17
N LEU A 90 2.99 16.44 -6.15
CA LEU A 90 2.02 15.37 -5.91
C LEU A 90 2.70 14.07 -5.48
N SER A 91 3.77 13.67 -6.16
CA SER A 91 4.52 12.45 -5.83
C SER A 91 5.12 12.53 -4.43
N ASP A 92 5.70 13.67 -4.06
CA ASP A 92 6.28 13.92 -2.73
C ASP A 92 5.20 13.85 -1.63
N LEU A 93 4.11 14.60 -1.80
CA LEU A 93 2.99 14.62 -0.85
C LEU A 93 2.34 13.23 -0.70
N LEU A 94 2.09 12.54 -1.80
CA LEU A 94 1.42 11.24 -1.78
C LEU A 94 2.31 10.14 -1.25
N SER A 95 3.62 10.20 -1.47
CA SER A 95 4.56 9.25 -0.87
C SER A 95 4.57 9.44 0.66
N PHE A 96 4.59 10.69 1.14
CA PHE A 96 4.49 10.97 2.58
C PHE A 96 3.17 10.47 3.18
N LEU A 97 2.04 10.77 2.54
CA LEU A 97 0.72 10.29 2.98
C LEU A 97 0.61 8.75 2.87
N GLY A 98 1.23 8.16 1.85
CA GLY A 98 1.38 6.72 1.64
C GLY A 98 1.97 6.05 2.88
N VAL A 99 3.13 6.53 3.34
CA VAL A 99 3.73 6.09 4.60
C VAL A 99 2.76 6.27 5.76
N LEU A 100 2.21 7.46 5.94
CA LEU A 100 1.37 7.79 7.11
C LEU A 100 0.11 6.91 7.23
N ILE A 101 -0.46 6.49 6.10
CA ILE A 101 -1.71 5.72 6.06
C ILE A 101 -1.45 4.20 5.98
N ILE A 102 -0.45 3.76 5.22
CA ILE A 102 -0.18 2.32 4.98
C ILE A 102 0.64 1.71 6.13
N TRP A 103 1.51 2.48 6.78
CA TRP A 103 2.31 2.00 7.91
C TRP A 103 1.44 1.54 9.10
N PRO A 104 0.42 2.28 9.56
CA PRO A 104 -0.49 1.81 10.61
C PRO A 104 -1.19 0.48 10.27
N ALA A 105 -1.53 0.24 8.99
CA ALA A 105 -2.11 -1.03 8.57
C ALA A 105 -1.12 -2.20 8.75
N SER A 106 0.17 -1.96 8.49
CA SER A 106 1.23 -2.94 8.74
C SER A 106 1.35 -3.26 10.23
N LEU A 107 1.35 -2.23 11.08
CA LEU A 107 1.40 -2.41 12.54
C LEU A 107 0.18 -3.14 13.08
N PHE A 108 -1.00 -2.84 12.55
CA PHE A 108 -2.24 -3.54 12.91
C PHE A 108 -2.14 -5.03 12.59
N LEU A 109 -1.67 -5.39 11.39
CA LEU A 109 -1.49 -6.79 11.00
C LEU A 109 -0.47 -7.51 11.90
N LEU A 110 0.64 -6.84 12.24
CA LEU A 110 1.63 -7.37 13.17
C LEU A 110 1.06 -7.57 14.58
N TYR A 111 0.30 -6.60 15.06
CA TYR A 111 -0.39 -6.70 16.35
C TYR A 111 -1.34 -7.89 16.37
N THR A 112 -2.21 -8.01 15.36
CA THR A 112 -3.14 -9.14 15.22
C THR A 112 -2.41 -10.48 15.21
N LEU A 113 -1.29 -10.58 14.49
CA LEU A 113 -0.48 -11.80 14.46
C LEU A 113 0.10 -12.15 15.84
N ALA A 114 0.48 -11.15 16.64
CA ALA A 114 1.07 -11.33 17.95
C ALA A 114 0.04 -11.58 19.07
N SER A 115 -1.18 -11.06 18.93
CA SER A 115 -2.21 -11.06 19.99
C SER A 115 -3.29 -12.12 19.82
N ALA A 116 -3.49 -12.68 18.64
CA ALA A 116 -4.59 -13.60 18.39
C ALA A 116 -4.21 -15.05 18.75
N GLU A 117 -4.87 -15.58 19.78
CA GLU A 117 -4.53 -16.90 20.36
C GLU A 117 -4.97 -18.10 19.50
N ASN A 118 -5.94 -17.92 18.58
CA ASN A 118 -6.55 -19.01 17.81
C ASN A 118 -6.74 -18.66 16.32
N LEU A 119 -5.69 -18.20 15.64
CA LEU A 119 -5.73 -18.02 14.19
C LEU A 119 -5.56 -19.36 13.48
N ASP A 120 -6.42 -19.63 12.49
CA ASP A 120 -6.20 -20.75 11.59
C ASP A 120 -5.00 -20.49 10.67
N SER A 121 -4.47 -21.55 10.04
CA SER A 121 -3.29 -21.44 9.17
C SER A 121 -3.53 -20.49 7.98
N GLN A 122 -4.78 -20.40 7.51
CA GLN A 122 -5.15 -19.55 6.39
C GLN A 122 -5.07 -18.05 6.75
N ASN A 123 -5.56 -17.68 7.93
CA ASN A 123 -5.54 -16.31 8.42
C ASN A 123 -4.11 -15.88 8.76
N ILE A 124 -3.28 -16.77 9.33
CA ILE A 124 -1.85 -16.51 9.53
C ILE A 124 -1.17 -16.21 8.18
N GLN A 125 -1.38 -17.05 7.17
CA GLN A 125 -0.79 -16.83 5.83
C GLN A 125 -1.25 -15.51 5.22
N THR A 126 -2.54 -15.19 5.33
CA THR A 126 -3.13 -13.94 4.84
C THR A 126 -2.48 -12.74 5.54
N ILE A 127 -2.41 -12.75 6.87
CA ILE A 127 -1.82 -11.66 7.66
C ILE A 127 -0.34 -11.47 7.29
N VAL A 128 0.44 -12.55 7.19
CA VAL A 128 1.87 -12.47 6.85
C VAL A 128 2.09 -11.89 5.45
N ILE A 129 1.31 -12.33 4.46
CA ILE A 129 1.41 -11.82 3.09
C ILE A 129 1.05 -10.33 3.05
N TYR A 130 -0.06 -9.94 3.66
CA TYR A 130 -0.48 -8.55 3.67
C TYR A 130 0.43 -7.66 4.52
N PHE A 131 0.99 -8.17 5.61
CA PHE A 131 2.00 -7.46 6.40
C PHE A 131 3.25 -7.21 5.55
N GLY A 132 3.76 -8.24 4.87
CA GLY A 132 4.90 -8.09 3.96
C GLY A 132 4.64 -7.09 2.84
N LEU A 133 3.46 -7.15 2.21
CA LEU A 133 3.06 -6.23 1.14
C LEU A 133 2.92 -4.79 1.63
N THR A 134 2.19 -4.57 2.72
CA THR A 134 1.96 -3.21 3.27
C THR A 134 3.25 -2.60 3.80
N LEU A 135 4.11 -3.40 4.45
CA LEU A 135 5.44 -2.95 4.89
C LEU A 135 6.34 -2.61 3.70
N PHE A 136 6.34 -3.44 2.65
CA PHE A 136 7.10 -3.18 1.43
C PHE A 136 6.65 -1.90 0.73
N ILE A 137 5.34 -1.68 0.60
CA ILE A 137 4.79 -0.45 0.00
C ILE A 137 5.13 0.77 0.86
N ALA A 138 4.94 0.70 2.18
CA ALA A 138 5.29 1.80 3.08
C ALA A 138 6.79 2.13 3.01
N ALA A 139 7.67 1.12 2.95
CA ALA A 139 9.10 1.33 2.78
C ALA A 139 9.43 1.95 1.42
N LEU A 140 8.75 1.52 0.35
CA LEU A 140 8.93 2.07 -0.99
C LEU A 140 8.49 3.54 -1.07
N ASP A 141 7.35 3.89 -0.47
CA ASP A 141 6.87 5.26 -0.36
C ASP A 141 7.84 6.13 0.45
N LEU A 142 8.35 5.61 1.57
CA LEU A 142 9.34 6.31 2.40
C LEU A 142 10.64 6.59 1.62
N VAL A 143 11.15 5.59 0.88
CA VAL A 143 12.34 5.76 0.05
C VAL A 143 12.09 6.76 -1.07
N THR A 144 10.89 6.74 -1.66
CA THR A 144 10.50 7.67 -2.73
C THR A 144 10.46 9.09 -2.21
N TRP A 145 9.81 9.30 -1.07
CA TRP A 145 9.78 10.58 -0.38
C TRP A 145 11.19 11.09 -0.06
N PHE A 146 12.07 10.28 0.53
CA PHE A 146 13.45 10.69 0.82
C PHE A 146 14.29 11.02 -0.43
N VAL A 147 14.06 10.31 -1.54
CA VAL A 147 14.77 10.56 -2.81
C VAL A 147 14.25 11.84 -3.46
N ASP A 148 12.95 12.12 -3.34
CA ASP A 148 12.28 13.29 -3.90
C ASP A 148 12.50 14.56 -3.07
N GLU A 149 12.50 14.49 -1.75
CA GLU A 149 12.74 15.60 -0.83
C GLU A 149 14.15 16.19 -1.02
N LYS A 150 15.16 15.35 -1.26
CA LYS A 150 16.52 15.80 -1.65
C LYS A 150 16.51 16.62 -2.95
N SER A 151 15.44 16.53 -3.75
CA SER A 151 15.23 17.36 -4.93
C SER A 151 14.48 18.66 -4.63
N PHE A 152 13.65 18.71 -3.58
CA PHE A 152 12.85 19.86 -3.18
C PHE A 152 13.65 20.85 -2.31
N ILE A 153 14.29 20.40 -1.23
CA ILE A 153 15.10 21.25 -0.32
C ILE A 153 16.26 21.91 -1.08
N LYS A 154 16.88 21.18 -2.01
CA LYS A 154 17.94 21.73 -2.85
C LYS A 154 17.43 22.87 -3.76
N ARG A 155 16.12 22.94 -4.02
CA ARG A 155 15.49 23.87 -4.95
C ARG A 155 14.91 25.11 -4.25
N THR A 156 14.45 24.98 -3.00
CA THR A 156 14.08 26.13 -2.15
C THR A 156 15.29 26.93 -1.67
N ARG A 157 16.49 26.35 -1.67
CA ARG A 157 17.76 27.09 -1.43
C ARG A 157 18.34 27.79 -2.67
N MET A 158 17.74 27.65 -3.85
CA MET A 158 18.20 28.30 -5.09
C MET A 158 17.30 29.47 -5.55
N HIS A 159 16.32 29.84 -4.73
CA HIS A 159 15.53 31.05 -4.83
C HIS A 159 15.68 31.84 -3.54
#